data_AF-A0A6G0WM28-F1
#
_entry.id   AF-A0A6G0WM28-F1
#
_cell.length_a   1.000
_cell.length_b   1.000
_cell.length_c   1.000
_cell.angle_alpha   90.00
_cell.angle_beta   90.00
_cell.angle_gamma   90.00
#
_symmetry.space_group_name_H-M   'P 1'
#
loop_
_entity.id
_entity.type
_entity.pdbx_description
1 polymer ?
#
loop_
_entity_poly.entity_id
_entity_poly.type
_entity_poly.pdbx_seq_one_letter_code
_entity_poly.pdbx_strand_id
1 'polypeptide(L)'
;MQFIVGPSILSLHKGVMSKFDMNMTLKEDDLVLQPEQLNAKAVKVIDRVKKRLRGRDFEMDGKALSVANQVDRRIRQATSHENLCQLFSGWCPFW
;
A
#
# COMPACT_ATOMS: atom_id res chain seq x y z
N MET A 1 -20.12 41.10 -2.28
CA MET A 1 -19.81 39.88 -1.50
C MET A 1 -20.76 38.78 -1.93
N GLN A 2 -20.35 37.98 -2.91
CA GLN A 2 -21.15 36.88 -3.46
C GLN A 2 -20.56 35.56 -2.94
N PHE A 3 -21.36 34.82 -2.18
CA PHE A 3 -21.08 33.42 -1.86
C PHE A 3 -21.38 32.60 -3.13
N ILE A 4 -20.32 32.20 -3.84
CA ILE A 4 -20.43 31.23 -4.94
C ILE A 4 -20.48 29.85 -4.28
N VAL A 5 -21.68 29.26 -4.24
CA VAL A 5 -21.86 27.85 -3.91
C VAL A 5 -21.22 27.04 -5.04
N GLY A 6 -20.02 26.54 -4.79
CA GLY A 6 -19.31 25.67 -5.73
C GLY A 6 -20.12 24.40 -6.01
N PRO A 7 -20.02 23.82 -7.22
CA PRO A 7 -20.75 22.62 -7.59
C PRO A 7 -20.38 21.45 -6.66
N SER A 8 -21.42 20.80 -6.13
CA SER A 8 -21.35 19.61 -5.29
C SER A 8 -20.40 18.54 -5.86
N ILE A 9 -19.59 17.93 -4.98
CA ILE A 9 -18.65 16.81 -5.24
C ILE A 9 -19.26 15.65 -6.06
N LEU A 10 -20.59 15.56 -6.12
CA LEU A 10 -21.32 14.56 -6.89
C LEU A 10 -21.21 14.72 -8.42
N SER A 11 -20.78 15.88 -8.96
CA SER A 11 -20.61 16.04 -10.42
C SER A 11 -19.27 15.52 -10.94
N LEU A 12 -18.25 15.41 -10.09
CA LEU A 12 -16.90 14.98 -10.49
C LEU A 12 -16.78 13.45 -10.68
N HIS A 13 -17.70 12.67 -10.10
CA HIS A 13 -17.66 11.20 -10.18
C HIS A 13 -18.10 10.65 -11.55
N LYS A 14 -18.79 11.44 -12.38
CA LYS A 14 -19.29 10.97 -13.69
C LYS A 14 -18.23 10.99 -14.80
N GLY A 15 -17.17 11.79 -14.65
CA GLY A 15 -16.13 11.96 -15.68
C GLY A 15 -14.99 10.92 -15.62
N VAL A 16 -14.75 10.30 -14.47
CA VAL A 16 -13.63 9.35 -14.27
C VAL A 16 -14.05 7.90 -14.58
N MET A 17 -15.35 7.60 -14.59
CA MET A 17 -15.85 6.23 -14.82
C MET A 17 -15.99 5.81 -16.29
N SER A 18 -15.83 6.72 -17.26
CA SER A 18 -15.98 6.39 -18.69
C SER A 18 -14.73 5.78 -19.34
N LYS A 19 -13.58 5.74 -18.66
CA LYS A 19 -12.32 5.17 -19.18
C LYS A 19 -11.93 3.84 -18.54
N PHE A 20 -12.84 3.22 -17.78
CA PHE A 20 -12.66 1.82 -17.41
C PHE A 20 -13.28 0.97 -18.51
N ASP A 21 -12.52 0.79 -19.60
CA ASP A 21 -12.88 -0.12 -20.68
C ASP A 21 -13.07 -1.52 -20.09
N MET A 22 -14.33 -1.92 -19.87
CA MET A 22 -14.72 -3.31 -19.56
C MET A 22 -14.60 -4.18 -20.82
N ASN A 23 -13.39 -4.24 -21.38
CA ASN A 23 -12.98 -5.33 -22.26
C ASN A 23 -11.49 -5.61 -22.05
N MET A 24 -11.12 -5.84 -20.80
CA MET A 24 -9.91 -6.60 -20.50
C MET A 24 -10.29 -8.07 -20.65
N THR A 25 -10.26 -8.58 -21.88
CA THR A 25 -10.26 -10.02 -22.12
C THR A 25 -9.11 -10.59 -21.31
N LEU A 26 -9.42 -11.18 -20.16
CA LEU A 26 -8.46 -11.87 -19.33
C LEU A 26 -7.98 -13.06 -20.16
N LYS A 27 -6.85 -12.88 -20.83
CA LYS A 27 -6.07 -14.01 -21.31
C LYS A 27 -5.58 -14.72 -20.06
N GLU A 28 -6.19 -15.85 -19.74
CA GLU A 28 -5.89 -16.66 -18.55
C GLU A 28 -4.41 -17.10 -18.50
N ASP A 29 -3.68 -16.94 -19.60
CA ASP A 29 -2.25 -17.27 -19.75
C ASP A 29 -1.27 -16.30 -19.06
N ASP A 30 -1.68 -15.10 -18.63
CA ASP A 30 -0.78 -14.11 -17.99
C ASP A 30 -0.56 -14.34 -16.47
N LEU A 31 -1.17 -15.37 -15.88
CA LEU A 31 -1.03 -15.68 -14.45
C LEU A 31 0.13 -16.63 -14.12
N VAL A 32 0.74 -17.28 -15.12
CA VAL A 32 1.90 -18.16 -14.92
C VAL A 32 3.18 -17.34 -15.07
N LEU A 33 3.64 -16.79 -13.95
CA LEU A 33 4.94 -16.12 -13.89
C LEU A 33 6.04 -17.13 -14.26
N GLN A 34 6.96 -16.72 -15.14
CA GLN A 34 8.13 -17.50 -15.49
C GLN A 34 8.91 -17.91 -14.22
N PRO A 35 9.55 -19.09 -14.18
CA PRO A 35 10.31 -19.55 -13.01
C PRO A 35 11.32 -18.52 -12.49
N GLU A 36 11.97 -17.78 -13.39
CA GLU A 36 12.91 -16.70 -13.08
C GLU A 36 12.23 -15.52 -12.38
N GLN A 37 11.02 -15.16 -12.80
CA GLN A 37 10.23 -14.09 -12.19
C GLN A 37 9.71 -14.49 -10.79
N LEU A 38 9.31 -15.74 -10.60
CA LEU A 38 8.94 -16.29 -9.29
C LEU A 38 10.15 -16.32 -8.36
N ASN A 39 11.30 -16.78 -8.84
CA ASN A 39 12.54 -16.79 -8.07
C ASN A 39 12.95 -15.38 -7.65
N ALA A 40 12.89 -14.40 -8.57
CA ALA A 40 13.16 -13.00 -8.24
C ALA A 40 12.21 -12.44 -7.17
N LYS A 41 10.92 -12.81 -7.20
CA LYS A 41 9.96 -12.44 -6.13
C LYS A 41 10.30 -13.10 -4.81
N ALA A 42 10.66 -14.39 -4.82
CA ALA A 42 11.04 -15.14 -3.63
C ALA A 42 12.28 -14.53 -2.95
N VAL A 43 13.33 -14.22 -3.72
CA VAL A 43 14.55 -13.55 -3.22
C VAL A 43 14.20 -12.21 -2.55
N LYS A 44 13.35 -11.39 -3.17
CA LYS A 44 12.89 -10.11 -2.58
C LYS A 44 12.18 -10.30 -1.25
N VAL A 45 11.32 -11.31 -1.13
CA VAL A 45 10.61 -11.62 0.12
C VAL A 45 11.61 -12.01 1.21
N ILE A 46 12.54 -12.90 0.90
CA ILE A 46 13.59 -13.34 1.83
C ILE A 46 14.45 -12.18 2.29
N ASP A 47 14.87 -11.30 1.39
CA ASP A 47 15.69 -10.14 1.73
C ASP A 47 14.92 -9.13 2.60
N ARG A 48 13.62 -8.96 2.37
CA ARG A 48 12.75 -8.15 3.24
C ARG A 48 12.67 -8.76 4.65
N VAL A 49 12.53 -10.08 4.77
CA VAL A 49 12.53 -10.76 6.08
C VAL A 49 13.88 -10.56 6.78
N LYS A 50 15.00 -10.72 6.07
CA LYS A 50 16.34 -10.45 6.63
C LYS A 50 16.48 -9.01 7.11
N LYS A 51 15.96 -8.03 6.37
CA LYS A 51 15.96 -6.61 6.79
C LYS A 51 15.19 -6.39 8.09
N ARG A 52 14.01 -7.01 8.25
CA ARG A 52 13.22 -6.97 9.49
C ARG A 52 13.98 -7.55 10.68
N LEU A 53 14.60 -8.72 10.51
CA LEU A 53 15.36 -9.39 11.58
C LEU A 53 16.63 -8.63 11.97
N ARG A 54 17.21 -7.85 11.06
CA ARG A 54 18.44 -7.09 11.29
C ARG A 54 18.20 -5.62 11.69
N GLY A 55 16.95 -5.20 11.90
CA GLY A 55 16.64 -3.80 12.25
C GLY A 55 16.88 -2.80 11.12
N ARG A 56 16.89 -3.26 9.86
CA ARG A 56 17.16 -2.45 8.65
C ARG A 56 15.96 -2.38 7.70
N ASP A 57 14.76 -2.63 8.22
CA ASP A 57 13.50 -2.55 7.49
C ASP A 57 13.03 -1.10 7.26
N PHE A 58 13.56 -0.16 8.04
CA PHE A 58 13.38 1.27 7.84
C PHE A 58 14.64 1.85 7.23
N GLU A 59 14.52 2.52 6.09
CA GLU A 59 15.64 3.19 5.42
C GLU A 59 16.01 4.47 6.18
N MET A 60 16.78 4.31 7.26
CA MET A 60 17.40 5.44 7.97
C MET A 60 18.90 5.27 7.99
N ASP A 61 19.57 6.14 7.24
CA ASP A 61 21.02 6.43 7.31
C ASP A 61 21.95 5.20 7.26
N GLY A 62 21.46 4.06 6.74
CA GLY A 62 22.17 2.78 6.73
C GLY A 62 22.38 2.12 8.10
N LYS A 63 21.85 2.67 9.19
CA LYS A 63 22.06 2.16 10.55
C LYS A 63 20.98 1.15 10.95
N ALA A 64 21.41 0.06 11.59
CA ALA A 64 20.48 -0.88 12.21
C ALA A 64 19.83 -0.25 13.45
N LEU A 65 18.51 -0.37 13.57
CA LEU A 65 17.76 0.08 14.74
C LEU A 65 17.94 -0.90 15.90
N SER A 66 17.92 -0.39 17.13
CA SER A 66 17.73 -1.22 18.31
C SER A 66 16.35 -1.85 18.30
N VAL A 67 16.17 -2.95 19.04
CA VAL A 67 14.88 -3.65 19.15
C VAL A 67 13.78 -2.70 19.64
N ALA A 68 14.06 -1.92 20.69
CA ALA A 68 13.12 -0.94 21.23
C ALA A 68 12.67 0.09 20.17
N ASN A 69 13.64 0.71 19.48
CA ASN A 69 13.33 1.70 18.44
C ASN A 69 12.57 1.09 17.25
N GLN A 70 12.85 -0.17 16.91
CA GLN A 70 12.13 -0.88 15.85
C GLN A 70 10.68 -1.15 16.24
N VAL A 71 10.44 -1.58 17.48
CA VAL A 71 9.09 -1.82 18.01
C VAL A 71 8.30 -0.51 18.07
N ASP A 72 8.88 0.55 18.62
CA ASP A 72 8.23 1.86 18.70
C ASP A 72 7.81 2.38 17.31
N ARG A 73 8.67 2.22 16.31
CA ARG A 73 8.35 2.61 14.92
C ARG A 73 7.20 1.81 14.34
N ARG A 74 7.16 0.50 14.59
CA ARG A 74 6.05 -0.35 14.14
C ARG A 74 4.73 0.06 14.78
N ILE A 75 4.74 0.32 16.09
CA ILE A 75 3.55 0.80 16.81
C ILE A 75 3.08 2.12 16.19
N ARG A 76 3.96 3.10 16.01
CA ARG A 76 3.62 4.40 15.40
C ARG A 76 3.01 4.25 14.01
N GLN A 77 3.53 3.35 13.17
CA GLN A 77 2.95 3.08 11.86
C GLN A 77 1.59 2.38 11.96
N ALA A 78 1.44 1.40 12.86
CA ALA A 78 0.19 0.69 13.06
C ALA A 78 -0.93 1.59 13.62
N THR A 79 -0.58 2.60 14.41
CA THR A 79 -1.53 3.56 14.99
C THR A 79 -1.64 4.87 14.18
N SER A 80 -0.99 4.96 13.01
CA SER A 80 -1.03 6.17 12.20
C SER A 80 -2.36 6.30 11.46
N HIS A 81 -3.05 7.43 11.64
CA HIS A 81 -4.31 7.72 10.93
C HIS A 81 -4.15 7.65 9.40
N GLU A 82 -3.01 8.06 8.87
CA GLU A 82 -2.70 8.01 7.43
C GLU A 82 -2.62 6.57 6.91
N ASN A 83 -2.11 5.65 7.73
CA ASN A 83 -2.05 4.24 7.37
C ASN A 83 -3.41 3.56 7.57
N LEU A 84 -4.12 3.92 8.63
CA LEU A 84 -5.43 3.36 8.97
C LEU A 84 -6.51 3.75 7.94
N CYS A 85 -6.52 4.99 7.43
CA CYS A 85 -7.52 5.42 6.46
C CYS A 85 -7.36 4.79 5.06
N GLN A 86 -6.21 4.17 4.78
CA GLN A 86 -5.94 3.43 3.55
C GLN A 86 -6.35 1.96 3.64
N LEU A 87 -6.69 1.47 4.84
CA LEU A 87 -7.17 0.11 5.01
C LEU A 87 -8.54 -0.05 4.34
N PHE A 88 -8.82 -1.26 3.89
CA PHE A 88 -10.14 -1.63 3.39
C PHE A 88 -11.21 -1.40 4.48
N SER A 89 -12.31 -0.73 4.16
CA SER A 89 -13.34 -0.32 5.14
C SER A 89 -13.98 -1.48 5.90
N GLY A 90 -13.95 -2.71 5.37
CA GLY A 90 -14.44 -3.92 6.04
C GLY A 90 -13.44 -4.55 7.03
N TRP A 91 -12.25 -3.99 7.19
CA TRP A 91 -11.24 -4.44 8.15
C TRP A 91 -11.47 -3.87 9.57
N CYS A 92 -12.48 -2.99 9.75
CA CYS A 92 -12.92 -2.39 11.01
C CYS A 92 -11.77 -1.86 11.91
N PRO A 93 -11.08 -0.77 11.53
CA PRO A 93 -9.98 -0.19 12.32
C PRO A 93 -10.42 0.55 13.61
N PHE A 94 -11.68 0.39 14.05
CA PHE A 94 -12.31 1.14 15.14
C PHE A 94 -12.66 0.29 16.38
N TRP A 95 -12.18 -0.96 16.43
CA TRP A 95 -12.34 -1.88 17.56
C TRP A 95 -11.04 -2.09 18.31
#